data_AF-A0AA39TJ56-F1
#
_entry.id   AF-A0AA39TJ56-F1
#
_cell.length_a   1.000
_cell.length_b   1.000
_cell.length_c   1.000
_cell.angle_alpha   90.00
_cell.angle_beta   90.00
_cell.angle_gamma   90.00
#
_symmetry.space_group_name_H-M   'P 1'
#
loop_
_entity.id
_entity.type
_entity.pdbx_description
1 polymer ?
#
loop_
_entity_poly.entity_id
_entity_poly.type
_entity_poly.pdbx_seq_one_letter_code
_entity_poly.pdbx_strand_id
1 'polypeptide(L)'
;MENISGRNHFTRQKPEAVSSHNVLEGIKLILSRWNGLQMAVQNQWGGCDSLQKSYQLAADIVSWFSQSKGPLYVEDLETLLHERMLLSFNTEIEDGSIEEVEFFISCELLYISGFTFMGFLQIYYCVLQC
;
A
#
# COMPACT_ATOMS: atom_id res chain seq x y z
N MET A 1 32.19 -36.89 30.80
CA MET A 1 30.78 -37.01 30.37
C MET A 1 30.37 -35.70 29.73
N GLU A 2 29.60 -35.84 28.66
CA GLU A 2 29.58 -34.98 27.47
C GLU A 2 28.83 -33.65 27.61
N ASN A 3 29.18 -32.75 26.69
CA ASN A 3 28.57 -31.45 26.39
C ASN A 3 27.07 -31.51 26.10
N ILE A 4 26.32 -30.49 26.49
CA ILE A 4 25.11 -30.06 25.76
C ILE A 4 25.15 -28.55 25.52
N SER A 5 25.37 -28.26 24.24
CA SER A 5 25.13 -27.02 23.51
C SER A 5 23.66 -26.61 23.58
N GLY A 6 23.41 -25.32 23.80
CA GLY A 6 22.06 -24.73 23.77
C GLY A 6 22.06 -23.31 23.22
N ARG A 7 22.76 -23.12 22.10
CA ARG A 7 22.66 -22.03 21.11
C ARG A 7 21.46 -21.08 21.37
N ASN A 8 21.74 -19.89 21.90
CA ASN A 8 20.84 -18.73 21.78
C ASN A 8 20.64 -18.47 20.29
N HIS A 9 19.53 -18.96 19.76
CA HIS A 9 19.08 -18.67 18.42
C HIS A 9 18.67 -17.21 18.39
N PHE A 10 19.64 -16.32 18.19
CA PHE A 10 19.38 -15.02 17.58
C PHE A 10 18.80 -15.36 16.21
N THR A 11 17.47 -15.44 16.15
CA THR A 11 16.72 -15.50 14.90
C THR A 11 17.27 -14.34 14.08
N ARG A 12 18.10 -14.68 13.09
CA ARG A 12 18.46 -13.82 11.97
C ARG A 12 17.13 -13.36 11.39
N GLN A 13 16.64 -12.19 11.80
CA GLN A 13 15.52 -11.57 11.13
C GLN A 13 15.97 -11.38 9.69
N LYS A 14 15.27 -12.07 8.79
CA LYS A 14 15.44 -11.92 7.35
C LYS A 14 15.13 -10.45 7.05
N PRO A 15 16.06 -9.64 6.52
CA PRO A 15 15.86 -8.20 6.30
C PRO A 15 14.66 -7.87 5.40
N GLU A 16 14.19 -8.85 4.64
CA GLU A 16 13.06 -8.74 3.70
C GLU A 16 11.69 -8.67 4.40
N ALA A 17 11.50 -9.34 5.55
CA ALA A 17 10.17 -9.44 6.19
C ALA A 17 9.78 -8.18 6.99
N VAL A 18 10.78 -7.46 7.52
CA VAL A 18 10.57 -6.23 8.28
C VAL A 18 10.18 -5.06 7.35
N SER A 19 10.65 -5.09 6.10
CA SER A 19 10.30 -4.08 5.08
C SER A 19 8.80 -4.14 4.75
N SER A 20 8.27 -5.31 4.41
CA SER A 20 6.86 -5.46 4.03
C SER A 20 5.87 -5.13 5.16
N HIS A 21 6.22 -5.42 6.41
CA HIS A 21 5.37 -5.08 7.56
C HIS A 21 5.25 -3.57 7.75
N ASN A 22 6.36 -2.82 7.67
CA ASN A 22 6.34 -1.37 7.82
C ASN A 22 5.58 -0.69 6.67
N VAL A 23 5.77 -1.19 5.44
CA VAL A 23 5.00 -0.72 4.26
C VAL A 23 3.51 -0.95 4.45
N LEU A 24 3.12 -2.13 4.93
CA LEU A 24 1.71 -2.45 5.19
C LEU A 24 1.08 -1.49 6.22
N GLU A 25 1.78 -1.20 7.31
CA GLU A 25 1.29 -0.26 8.33
C GLU A 25 1.19 1.18 7.80
N GLY A 26 2.14 1.62 6.97
CA GLY A 26 2.07 2.92 6.28
C GLY A 26 0.85 3.01 5.36
N ILE A 27 0.61 2.00 4.53
CA ILE A 27 -0.56 1.95 3.63
C ILE A 27 -1.86 1.94 4.43
N LYS A 28 -1.96 1.13 5.50
CA LYS A 28 -3.13 1.13 6.38
C LYS A 28 -3.41 2.52 6.95
N LEU A 29 -2.36 3.26 7.34
CA LEU A 29 -2.52 4.61 7.86
C LEU A 29 -3.06 5.56 6.79
N ILE A 30 -2.55 5.50 5.56
CA ILE A 30 -3.05 6.33 4.45
C ILE A 30 -4.52 6.00 4.17
N LEU A 31 -4.86 4.71 4.02
CA LEU A 31 -6.23 4.26 3.79
C LEU A 31 -7.19 4.61 4.94
N SER A 32 -6.69 4.65 6.18
CA SER A 32 -7.51 5.06 7.34
C SER A 32 -7.92 6.54 7.30
N ARG A 33 -7.17 7.37 6.56
CA ARG A 33 -7.45 8.80 6.38
C ARG A 33 -8.26 9.11 5.13
N TRP A 34 -8.42 8.14 4.24
CA TRP A 34 -9.20 8.31 3.02
C TRP A 34 -10.70 8.30 3.33
N ASN A 35 -11.33 9.47 3.25
CA ASN A 35 -12.72 9.66 3.65
C ASN A 35 -13.70 8.77 2.86
N GLY A 36 -13.51 8.62 1.54
CA GLY A 36 -14.37 7.76 0.72
C GLY A 36 -14.38 6.30 1.18
N LEU A 37 -13.20 5.76 1.49
CA LEU A 37 -13.08 4.41 2.05
C LEU A 37 -13.66 4.31 3.46
N GLN A 38 -13.43 5.31 4.33
CA GLN A 38 -14.01 5.32 5.67
C GLN A 38 -15.54 5.33 5.63
N MET A 39 -16.13 6.13 4.72
CA MET A 39 -17.57 6.14 4.50
C MET A 39 -18.07 4.78 4.01
N ALA A 40 -17.36 4.15 3.07
CA ALA A 40 -17.73 2.83 2.57
C ALA A 40 -17.70 1.75 3.66
N VAL A 41 -16.70 1.79 4.54
CA VAL A 41 -16.57 0.86 5.68
C VAL A 41 -17.66 1.12 6.71
N GLN A 42 -17.86 2.37 7.13
CA GLN A 42 -18.85 2.73 8.15
C GLN A 42 -20.28 2.40 7.74
N ASN A 43 -20.61 2.65 6.47
CA ASN A 43 -21.94 2.39 5.94
C ASN A 43 -22.10 0.96 5.39
N GLN A 44 -21.08 0.10 5.53
CA GLN A 44 -21.10 -1.27 5.05
C GLN A 44 -21.49 -1.40 3.58
N TRP A 45 -21.01 -0.49 2.72
CA TRP A 45 -21.34 -0.51 1.28
C TRP A 45 -20.83 -1.77 0.58
N GLY A 46 -19.73 -2.35 1.08
CA GLY A 46 -19.26 -3.67 0.67
C GLY A 46 -19.92 -4.84 1.40
N GLY A 47 -20.89 -4.62 2.30
CA GLY A 47 -21.46 -5.63 3.19
C GLY A 47 -20.82 -5.64 4.58
N CYS A 48 -21.20 -6.61 5.42
CA CYS A 48 -20.78 -6.68 6.82
C CYS A 48 -19.26 -6.91 7.00
N ASP A 49 -18.58 -7.37 5.95
CA ASP A 49 -17.14 -7.61 5.88
C ASP A 49 -16.34 -6.40 5.33
N SER A 50 -16.97 -5.23 5.15
CA SER A 50 -16.32 -4.03 4.60
C SER A 50 -15.03 -3.65 5.34
N LEU A 51 -14.99 -3.79 6.67
CA LEU A 51 -13.77 -3.56 7.45
C LEU A 51 -12.65 -4.54 7.05
N GLN A 52 -12.96 -5.83 6.92
CA GLN A 52 -12.00 -6.83 6.49
C GLN A 52 -11.51 -6.56 5.07
N LYS A 53 -12.40 -6.13 4.17
CA LYS A 53 -12.05 -5.71 2.81
C LYS A 53 -11.09 -4.54 2.80
N SER A 54 -11.18 -3.60 3.75
CA SER A 54 -10.24 -2.48 3.84
C SER A 54 -8.82 -2.94 4.22
N TYR A 55 -8.70 -3.95 5.09
CA TYR A 55 -7.41 -4.56 5.41
C TYR A 55 -6.88 -5.40 4.25
N GLN A 56 -7.76 -6.09 3.53
CA GLN A 56 -7.39 -6.84 2.34
C GLN A 56 -6.86 -5.91 1.24
N LEU A 57 -7.50 -4.74 1.05
CA LEU A 57 -7.02 -3.72 0.13
C LEU A 57 -5.56 -3.31 0.43
N ALA A 58 -5.24 -3.05 1.70
CA ALA A 58 -3.87 -2.73 2.10
C ALA A 58 -2.88 -3.86 1.74
N ALA A 59 -3.26 -5.11 2.01
CA ALA A 59 -2.45 -6.28 1.68
C ALA A 59 -2.28 -6.47 0.17
N ASP A 60 -3.32 -6.21 -0.61
CA ASP A 60 -3.31 -6.31 -2.05
C ASP A 60 -2.39 -5.27 -2.70
N ILE A 61 -2.36 -4.05 -2.16
CA ILE A 61 -1.42 -2.99 -2.59
C ILE A 61 0.04 -3.38 -2.29
N VAL A 62 0.31 -3.91 -1.08
CA VAL A 62 1.65 -4.43 -0.73
C VAL A 62 2.05 -5.59 -1.64
N SER A 63 1.10 -6.46 -1.96
CA SER A 63 1.30 -7.60 -2.84
C SER A 63 1.58 -7.17 -4.27
N TRP A 64 0.80 -6.23 -4.82
CA TRP A 64 1.02 -5.60 -6.12
C TRP A 64 2.43 -5.00 -6.21
N PHE A 65 2.83 -4.23 -5.19
CA PHE A 65 4.16 -3.65 -5.09
C PHE A 65 5.27 -4.72 -5.06
N SER A 66 5.09 -5.77 -4.25
CA SER A 66 6.11 -6.80 -4.05
C SER A 66 6.25 -7.78 -5.23
N GLN A 67 5.19 -7.96 -6.02
CA GLN A 67 5.17 -8.87 -7.16
C GLN A 67 5.60 -8.22 -8.47
N SER A 68 5.61 -6.88 -8.53
CA SER A 68 6.11 -6.14 -9.68
C SER A 68 7.61 -6.42 -9.88
N LYS A 69 7.94 -7.11 -10.97
CA LYS A 69 9.33 -7.34 -11.42
C LYS A 69 9.80 -6.29 -12.42
N GLY A 70 8.99 -5.27 -12.69
CA GLY A 70 9.20 -4.23 -13.69
C GLY A 70 9.04 -2.82 -13.11
N PRO A 71 9.06 -1.78 -13.95
CA PRO A 71 8.69 -0.44 -13.53
C PRO A 71 7.27 -0.47 -12.95
N LEU A 72 7.10 0.11 -11.77
CA LEU A 72 5.80 0.33 -11.17
C LEU A 72 5.17 1.55 -11.84
N TYR A 73 4.04 1.34 -12.51
CA TYR A 73 3.23 2.40 -13.07
C TYR A 73 2.23 2.89 -12.03
N VAL A 74 2.13 4.20 -11.92
CA VAL A 74 1.30 4.91 -10.95
C VAL A 74 -0.17 4.69 -11.35
N GLU A 75 -0.43 4.68 -12.65
CA GLU A 75 -1.71 4.38 -13.30
C GLU A 75 -2.26 2.97 -12.97
N ASP A 76 -1.40 1.97 -12.73
CA ASP A 76 -1.83 0.62 -12.35
C ASP A 76 -2.35 0.59 -10.89
N LEU A 77 -1.80 1.44 -10.03
CA LEU A 77 -2.25 1.59 -8.64
C LEU A 77 -3.59 2.33 -8.59
N GLU A 78 -3.74 3.40 -9.38
CA GLU A 78 -5.00 4.12 -9.54
C GLU A 78 -6.12 3.18 -10.00
N THR A 79 -5.85 2.38 -11.04
CA THR A 79 -6.77 1.37 -11.55
C THR A 79 -7.16 0.35 -10.47
N LEU A 80 -6.19 -0.15 -9.71
CA LEU A 80 -6.43 -1.07 -8.58
C LEU A 80 -7.35 -0.44 -7.53
N LEU A 81 -7.14 0.83 -7.17
CA LEU A 81 -7.97 1.53 -6.20
C LEU A 81 -9.41 1.71 -6.71
N HIS A 82 -9.59 2.15 -7.96
CA HIS A 82 -10.90 2.25 -8.59
C HIS A 82 -11.64 0.91 -8.61
N GLU A 83 -10.99 -0.14 -9.10
CA GLU A 83 -11.59 -1.48 -9.15
C GLU A 83 -12.01 -1.96 -7.76
N ARG A 84 -11.22 -1.66 -6.73
CA ARG A 84 -11.54 -2.09 -5.36
C ARG A 84 -12.70 -1.33 -4.77
N MET A 85 -12.77 -0.02 -4.98
CA MET A 85 -13.92 0.76 -4.55
C MET A 85 -15.21 0.30 -5.24
N LEU A 86 -15.14 0.05 -6.56
CA LEU A 86 -16.30 -0.40 -7.32
C LEU A 86 -16.72 -1.84 -6.97
N LEU A 87 -15.80 -2.80 -7.04
CA LEU A 87 -16.12 -4.23 -6.94
C LEU A 87 -16.23 -4.74 -5.50
N SER A 88 -15.45 -4.18 -4.57
CA SER A 88 -15.45 -4.65 -3.17
C SER A 88 -16.34 -3.80 -2.26
N PHE A 89 -16.41 -2.50 -2.52
CA PHE A 89 -17.15 -1.54 -1.70
C PHE A 89 -18.43 -1.01 -2.37
N ASN A 90 -18.74 -1.43 -3.60
CA ASN A 90 -19.93 -1.03 -4.34
C ASN A 90 -20.12 0.49 -4.39
N THR A 91 -19.01 1.21 -4.60
CA THR A 91 -19.00 2.67 -4.66
C THR A 91 -18.05 3.16 -5.75
N GLU A 92 -18.50 4.17 -6.46
CA GLU A 92 -17.70 4.91 -7.43
C GLU A 92 -17.30 6.23 -6.78
N ILE A 93 -16.01 6.54 -6.84
CA ILE A 93 -15.44 7.77 -6.26
C ILE A 93 -14.92 8.60 -7.43
N GLU A 94 -15.49 9.79 -7.61
CA GLU A 94 -15.17 10.74 -8.67
C GLU A 94 -14.83 12.14 -8.10
N ASP A 95 -14.44 12.19 -6.83
CA ASP A 95 -14.11 13.45 -6.13
C ASP A 95 -12.63 13.83 -6.24
N GLY A 96 -11.83 13.08 -7.00
CA GLY A 96 -10.38 13.25 -7.13
C GLY A 96 -9.56 12.66 -5.97
N SER A 97 -10.20 12.05 -4.98
CA SER A 97 -9.50 11.53 -3.80
C SER A 97 -8.74 10.23 -4.06
N ILE A 98 -9.04 9.51 -5.16
CA ILE A 98 -8.30 8.30 -5.52
C ILE A 98 -6.87 8.67 -5.94
N GLU A 99 -6.75 9.70 -6.78
CA GLU A 99 -5.51 10.24 -7.30
C GLU A 99 -4.65 10.81 -6.16
N GLU A 100 -5.26 11.48 -5.18
CA GLU A 100 -4.55 11.93 -3.98
C GLU A 100 -3.99 10.76 -3.15
N VAL A 101 -4.81 9.73 -2.90
CA VAL A 101 -4.41 8.55 -2.12
C VAL A 101 -3.33 7.74 -2.84
N GLU A 102 -3.48 7.58 -4.14
CA GLU A 102 -2.50 6.96 -5.01
C GLU A 102 -1.15 7.70 -4.96
N PHE A 103 -1.17 9.03 -5.00
CA PHE A 103 0.03 9.85 -4.81
C PHE A 103 0.69 9.64 -3.44
N PHE A 104 -0.10 9.58 -2.36
CA PHE A 104 0.45 9.34 -1.02
C PHE A 104 1.06 7.94 -0.90
N ILE A 105 0.39 6.91 -1.43
CA ILE A 105 0.88 5.54 -1.40
C ILE A 105 2.15 5.41 -2.24
N SER A 106 2.18 5.99 -3.44
CA SER A 106 3.37 5.96 -4.30
C SER A 106 4.56 6.66 -3.64
N CYS A 107 4.35 7.81 -2.98
CA CYS A 107 5.39 8.48 -2.20
C CYS A 107 5.91 7.62 -1.04
N GLU A 108 5.03 6.97 -0.28
CA GLU A 108 5.40 6.10 0.85
C GLU A 108 6.22 4.88 0.36
N LEU A 109 5.80 4.27 -0.76
CA LEU A 109 6.49 3.15 -1.39
C LEU A 109 7.88 3.55 -1.94
N LEU A 110 8.00 4.73 -2.54
CA LEU A 110 9.27 5.27 -3.03
C LEU A 110 10.24 5.63 -1.90
N TYR A 111 9.73 6.16 -0.79
CA TYR A 111 10.54 6.45 0.39
C TYR A 111 11.13 5.19 1.03
N ILE A 112 10.32 4.13 1.18
CA ILE A 112 10.75 2.89 1.86
C ILE A 112 11.66 2.02 0.99
N SER A 113 11.48 2.02 -0.33
CA SER A 113 12.32 1.23 -1.26
C SER A 113 13.76 1.77 -1.39
N GLY A 114 14.09 2.90 -0.76
CA GLY A 114 15.44 3.47 -0.80
C GLY A 114 15.86 3.90 -2.21
N PHE A 115 14.91 4.10 -3.12
CA PHE A 115 15.15 4.64 -4.45
C PHE A 115 15.54 6.13 -4.32
N THR A 116 16.81 6.37 -3.98
CA THR A 116 17.43 7.68 -4.06
C THR A 116 17.28 8.23 -5.48
N PHE A 117 16.40 9.20 -5.62
CA PHE A 117 16.57 10.40 -6.43
C PHE A 117 16.56 10.30 -7.98
N MET A 118 16.40 9.13 -8.60
CA MET A 118 16.25 9.07 -10.06
C MET A 118 14.78 9.20 -10.52
N GLY A 119 13.79 8.95 -9.66
CA GLY A 119 12.35 9.08 -9.98
C GLY A 119 11.72 10.44 -9.65
N PHE A 120 12.33 11.22 -8.76
CA PHE A 120 11.80 12.53 -8.35
C PHE A 120 11.80 13.57 -9.47
N LEU A 121 12.69 13.45 -10.47
CA LEU A 121 12.63 14.34 -11.64
C LEU A 121 11.35 14.12 -12.45
N GLN A 122 10.86 12.88 -12.59
CA GLN A 122 9.69 12.63 -13.44
C GLN A 122 8.40 13.21 -12.84
N ILE A 123 8.22 13.11 -11.52
CA ILE A 123 7.05 13.65 -10.81
C ILE A 123 7.12 15.19 -10.73
N TYR A 124 8.30 15.76 -10.46
CA TYR A 124 8.47 17.23 -10.46
C TYR A 124 8.25 17.83 -11.86
N TYR A 125 8.68 17.15 -12.93
CA TYR A 125 8.40 17.60 -14.30
C TYR A 125 6.92 17.48 -14.68
N CYS A 126 6.18 16.51 -14.12
CA CYS A 126 4.74 16.40 -14.35
C CYS A 126 3.98 17.56 -13.69
N VAL A 127 4.33 17.92 -12.45
CA VAL A 127 3.68 19.03 -11.71
C VAL A 127 4.09 20.41 -12.22
N LEU A 128 5.33 20.58 -12.71
CA LEU A 128 5.81 21.88 -13.21
C LEU A 128 5.37 22.19 -14.66
N GLN A 129 4.73 21.24 -15.34
CA GLN A 129 4.23 21.41 -16.71
C GLN A 129 2.70 21.55 -16.80
N CYS A 130 2.02 21.71 -15.65
CA CYS A 130 0.65 22.21 -15.56
C CYS A 130 0.62 23.70 -15.20
#